data_AF-A0A2T1G0T6-F1
#
_entry.id   AF-A0A2T1G0T6-F1
#
_cell.length_a   1.000
_cell.length_b   1.000
_cell.length_c   1.000
_cell.angle_alpha   90.00
_cell.angle_beta   90.00
_cell.angle_gamma   90.00
#
_symmetry.space_group_name_H-M   'P 1'
#
loop_
_entity.id
_entity.type
_entity.pdbx_description
1 polymer ?
#
loop_
_entity_poly.entity_id
_entity_poly.type
_entity_poly.pdbx_seq_one_letter_code
_entity_poly.pdbx_strand_id
1 'polypeptide(L)'
;MPLCYDGEGDLPQSDVTERQIYHRKQSRQPEDVETARKQIASQELWGGPPKNYLGSDIPKVKAYMHKLPLSNDRQTQERGIEFTTPIEVDSYHPHFAYWSGDREGVRNEDGYAKIKVTITFCNQFDEVYIANEQSNAES
;
A
#
# COMPACT_ATOMS: atom_id res chain seq x y z
N MET A 1 59.64 -15.06 0.46
CA MET A 1 58.34 -15.33 1.13
C MET A 1 57.29 -14.48 0.43
N PRO A 2 56.36 -15.06 -0.34
CA PRO A 2 55.31 -14.27 -0.99
C PRO A 2 54.12 -14.09 -0.04
N LEU A 3 53.65 -12.85 0.07
CA LEU A 3 52.42 -12.47 0.74
C LEU A 3 51.26 -12.78 -0.22
N CYS A 4 50.32 -13.64 0.20
CA CYS A 4 49.06 -13.83 -0.51
C CYS A 4 48.20 -12.59 -0.27
N TYR A 5 47.94 -11.83 -1.34
CA TYR A 5 46.95 -10.77 -1.39
C TYR A 5 45.77 -11.35 -2.18
N ASP A 6 44.76 -11.87 -1.47
CA ASP A 6 43.49 -12.32 -2.04
C ASP A 6 42.64 -11.10 -2.40
N GLY A 7 43.03 -10.44 -3.49
CA GLY A 7 42.29 -9.36 -4.09
C GLY A 7 41.20 -9.89 -5.02
N GLU A 8 40.12 -10.42 -4.45
CA GLU A 8 38.85 -10.55 -5.16
C GLU A 8 37.98 -9.32 -4.88
N GLY A 9 38.30 -8.24 -5.60
CA GLY A 9 37.34 -7.17 -5.83
C GLY A 9 36.52 -7.53 -7.06
N ASP A 10 35.26 -7.91 -6.87
CA ASP A 10 34.12 -7.52 -7.71
C ASP A 10 32.84 -8.12 -7.10
N LEU A 11 32.01 -7.30 -6.47
CA LEU A 11 30.54 -7.37 -6.51
C LEU A 11 29.95 -6.12 -5.82
N PRO A 12 30.04 -4.91 -6.38
CA PRO A 12 29.00 -3.93 -6.15
C PRO A 12 27.90 -4.18 -7.19
N GLN A 13 26.74 -4.70 -6.77
CA GLN A 13 25.42 -4.39 -7.36
C GLN A 13 24.38 -5.48 -7.04
N SER A 14 23.78 -5.35 -5.86
CA SER A 14 22.34 -5.59 -5.75
C SER A 14 21.72 -4.55 -4.80
N ASP A 15 22.09 -3.29 -5.00
CA ASP A 15 21.25 -2.14 -4.64
C ASP A 15 20.11 -2.00 -5.67
N VAL A 16 19.52 -3.14 -6.07
CA VAL A 16 18.15 -3.11 -6.52
C VAL A 16 17.39 -2.94 -5.21
N THR A 17 17.15 -1.69 -4.80
CA THR A 17 16.12 -1.40 -3.80
C THR A 17 14.81 -1.91 -4.38
N GLU A 18 14.57 -3.21 -4.28
CA GLU A 18 13.28 -3.85 -4.50
C GLU A 18 12.38 -3.24 -3.43
N ARG A 19 11.76 -2.11 -3.78
CA ARG A 19 10.83 -1.45 -2.88
C ARG A 19 9.77 -2.48 -2.54
N GLN A 20 9.69 -2.83 -1.26
CA GLN A 20 8.74 -3.80 -0.75
C GLN A 20 7.36 -3.47 -1.32
N ILE A 21 6.76 -4.43 -2.03
CA ILE A 21 5.42 -4.28 -2.56
C ILE A 21 4.45 -4.60 -1.43
N TYR A 22 3.51 -3.68 -1.22
CA TYR A 22 2.42 -3.80 -0.28
C TYR A 22 1.09 -3.85 -1.03
N HIS A 23 0.12 -4.51 -0.41
CA HIS A 23 -1.20 -4.68 -0.99
C HIS A 23 -2.27 -4.16 -0.05
N ARG A 24 -3.29 -3.48 -0.59
CA ARG A 24 -4.48 -3.11 0.18
C ARG A 24 -5.73 -3.63 -0.51
N LYS A 25 -6.49 -4.42 0.25
CA LYS A 25 -7.79 -4.93 -0.18
C LYS A 25 -8.81 -3.79 -0.31
N GLN A 26 -9.67 -3.88 -1.32
CA GLN A 26 -10.81 -2.98 -1.49
C GLN A 26 -11.76 -3.11 -0.30
N SER A 27 -12.25 -1.97 0.21
CA SER A 27 -13.37 -2.01 1.15
C SER A 27 -14.63 -2.48 0.43
N ARG A 28 -15.45 -3.26 1.14
CA ARG A 28 -16.75 -3.72 0.64
C ARG A 28 -17.87 -2.71 0.91
N GLN A 29 -17.58 -1.62 1.62
CA GLN A 29 -18.57 -0.60 1.93
C GLN A 29 -18.67 0.42 0.79
N PRO A 30 -19.90 0.78 0.36
CA PRO A 30 -20.10 1.73 -0.74
C PRO A 30 -19.61 3.15 -0.41
N GLU A 31 -19.69 3.56 0.86
CA GLU A 31 -19.19 4.86 1.34
C GLU A 31 -17.66 5.02 1.27
N ASP A 32 -16.92 3.90 1.26
CA ASP A 32 -15.47 3.91 1.14
C ASP A 32 -14.98 4.05 -0.31
N VAL A 33 -15.88 3.94 -1.30
CA VAL A 33 -15.52 3.98 -2.73
C VAL A 33 -15.01 5.35 -3.13
N GLU A 34 -15.69 6.42 -2.73
CA GLU A 34 -15.25 7.80 -3.02
C GLU A 34 -13.92 8.11 -2.34
N THR A 35 -13.75 7.65 -1.10
CA THR A 35 -12.50 7.78 -0.35
C THR A 35 -11.35 7.01 -1.01
N ALA A 36 -11.62 5.81 -1.53
CA ALA A 36 -10.64 5.03 -2.29
C ALA A 36 -10.23 5.73 -3.59
N ARG A 37 -11.17 6.37 -4.30
CA ARG A 37 -10.84 7.17 -5.50
C ARG A 37 -9.94 8.35 -5.17
N LYS A 38 -10.24 9.09 -4.10
CA LYS A 38 -9.40 10.20 -3.64
C LYS A 38 -7.99 9.74 -3.29
N GLN A 39 -7.87 8.62 -2.57
CA GLN A 39 -6.60 7.99 -2.23
C GLN A 39 -5.78 7.59 -3.47
N ILE A 40 -6.42 6.98 -4.46
CA ILE A 40 -5.75 6.58 -5.70
C ILE A 40 -5.29 7.82 -6.49
N ALA A 41 -6.16 8.81 -6.64
CA ALA A 41 -5.85 10.05 -7.37
C ALA A 41 -4.76 10.89 -6.68
N SER A 42 -4.76 10.95 -5.35
CA SER A 42 -3.76 11.72 -4.59
C SER A 42 -2.47 10.92 -4.34
N GLN A 43 -2.42 9.64 -4.74
CA GLN A 43 -1.32 8.74 -4.45
C GLN A 43 -1.02 8.64 -2.94
N GLU A 44 -2.08 8.63 -2.14
CA GLU A 44 -2.01 8.54 -0.68
C GLU A 44 -2.86 7.39 -0.17
N LEU A 45 -2.38 6.72 0.87
CA LEU A 45 -3.10 5.66 1.54
C LEU A 45 -3.58 6.14 2.90
N TRP A 46 -4.88 6.07 3.16
CA TRP A 46 -5.49 6.60 4.39
C TRP A 46 -5.96 5.47 5.31
N GLY A 47 -5.56 5.50 6.57
CA GLY A 47 -5.88 4.50 7.58
C GLY A 47 -6.56 5.12 8.79
N GLY A 48 -7.79 4.67 9.07
CA GLY A 48 -8.53 5.14 10.25
C GLY A 48 -8.07 4.46 11.55
N PRO A 49 -8.64 4.88 12.69
CA PRO A 49 -8.42 4.19 13.96
C PRO A 49 -9.01 2.76 13.91
N PRO A 50 -8.36 1.79 14.58
CA PRO A 50 -8.86 0.43 14.66
C PRO A 50 -10.21 0.39 15.39
N LYS A 51 -11.25 -0.15 14.75
CA LYS A 51 -12.61 -0.27 15.31
C LYS A 51 -12.78 -1.39 16.36
N ASN A 52 -11.70 -1.80 17.03
CA ASN A 52 -11.75 -2.89 18.01
C ASN A 52 -12.01 -2.32 19.42
N TYR A 53 -12.70 -3.06 20.28
CA TYR A 53 -13.02 -2.65 21.66
C TYR A 53 -11.78 -2.36 22.54
N LEU A 54 -10.63 -2.95 22.18
CA LEU A 54 -9.32 -2.72 22.82
C LEU A 54 -8.38 -1.89 21.94
N GLY A 55 -8.90 -1.31 20.85
CA GLY A 55 -8.11 -0.52 19.91
C GLY A 55 -7.76 0.84 20.50
N SER A 56 -6.52 1.25 20.35
CA SER A 56 -6.12 2.64 20.61
C SER A 56 -6.73 3.56 19.55
N ASP A 57 -7.21 4.75 19.93
CA ASP A 57 -7.72 5.80 19.03
C ASP A 57 -6.67 6.33 18.03
N ILE A 58 -5.45 5.78 18.05
CA ILE A 58 -4.38 6.15 17.14
C ILE A 58 -4.72 5.62 15.73
N PRO A 59 -4.90 6.50 14.74
CA PRO A 59 -5.13 6.10 13.37
C PRO A 59 -3.91 5.36 12.81
N LYS A 60 -4.17 4.34 12.00
CA LYS A 60 -3.12 3.52 11.41
C LYS A 60 -3.46 3.03 10.02
N VAL A 61 -2.50 3.15 9.13
CA VAL A 61 -2.54 2.55 7.80
C VAL A 61 -2.15 1.09 7.93
N LYS A 62 -2.96 0.21 7.35
CA LYS A 62 -2.72 -1.23 7.32
C LYS A 62 -2.61 -1.69 5.87
N ALA A 63 -1.54 -2.41 5.55
CA ALA A 63 -1.38 -3.10 4.28
C ALA A 63 -0.86 -4.51 4.47
N TYR A 64 -1.13 -5.36 3.49
CA TYR A 64 -0.59 -6.71 3.38
C TYR A 64 0.81 -6.64 2.78
N MET A 65 1.75 -7.44 3.30
CA MET A 65 3.11 -7.53 2.75
C MET A 65 3.24 -8.60 1.65
N HIS A 66 2.21 -9.43 1.53
CA HIS A 66 2.13 -10.47 0.53
C HIS A 66 0.97 -10.19 -0.41
N LYS A 67 0.99 -10.83 -1.59
CA LYS A 67 -0.10 -10.78 -2.54
C LYS A 67 -1.43 -11.02 -1.84
N LEU A 68 -2.46 -10.26 -2.24
CA LEU A 68 -3.80 -10.46 -1.72
C LEU A 68 -4.21 -11.92 -1.93
N PRO A 69 -4.75 -12.57 -0.89
CA PRO A 69 -5.19 -13.95 -1.02
C PRO A 69 -6.23 -14.05 -2.13
N LEU A 70 -6.35 -15.26 -2.70
CA LEU A 70 -7.51 -15.56 -3.53
C LEU A 70 -8.77 -15.40 -2.68
N SER A 71 -9.84 -14.94 -3.31
CA SER A 71 -11.16 -14.82 -2.69
C SER A 71 -11.60 -16.15 -2.06
N ASN A 72 -12.63 -16.13 -1.21
CA ASN A 72 -13.12 -17.33 -0.52
C ASN A 72 -13.50 -18.48 -1.47
N ASP A 73 -13.79 -18.17 -2.74
CA ASP A 73 -14.09 -19.14 -3.78
C ASP A 73 -12.82 -19.77 -4.40
N ARG A 74 -11.63 -19.27 -4.04
CA ARG A 74 -10.30 -19.62 -4.60
C ARG A 74 -10.16 -19.44 -6.11
N GLN A 75 -11.16 -18.84 -6.77
CA GLN A 75 -11.16 -18.64 -8.22
C GLN A 75 -10.80 -17.21 -8.63
N THR A 76 -11.02 -16.21 -7.78
CA THR A 76 -10.82 -14.79 -8.14
C THR A 76 -9.79 -14.13 -7.23
N GLN A 77 -8.84 -13.40 -7.82
CA GLN A 77 -7.94 -12.54 -7.06
C GLN A 77 -8.75 -11.47 -6.33
N GLU A 78 -8.51 -11.26 -5.03
CA GLU A 78 -9.22 -10.21 -4.31
C GLU A 78 -8.90 -8.83 -4.91
N ARG A 79 -9.96 -8.02 -5.11
CA ARG A 79 -9.83 -6.66 -5.64
C ARG A 79 -9.10 -5.77 -4.63
N GLY A 80 -8.19 -4.96 -5.12
CA GLY A 80 -7.28 -4.16 -4.31
C GLY A 80 -6.30 -3.31 -5.10
N ILE A 81 -5.36 -2.73 -4.37
CA ILE A 81 -4.23 -1.98 -4.94
C ILE A 81 -2.91 -2.59 -4.48
N GLU A 82 -1.94 -2.61 -5.39
CA GLU A 82 -0.53 -2.88 -5.11
C GLU A 82 0.21 -1.56 -5.16
N PHE A 83 1.04 -1.32 -4.15
CA PHE A 83 1.77 -0.07 -4.04
C PHE A 83 3.11 -0.29 -3.37
N THR A 84 4.01 0.66 -3.58
CA THR A 84 5.27 0.78 -2.85
C THR A 84 5.27 2.09 -2.09
N THR A 85 6.06 2.19 -1.02
CA THR A 85 6.22 3.45 -0.29
C THR A 85 7.66 3.59 0.18
N PRO A 86 8.24 4.81 0.14
CA PRO A 86 9.53 5.07 0.78
C PRO A 86 9.41 5.23 2.30
N ILE A 87 8.19 5.25 2.85
CA ILE A 87 7.96 5.47 4.28
C ILE A 87 8.19 4.17 5.04
N GLU A 88 9.13 4.18 5.98
CA GLU A 88 9.46 3.03 6.81
C GLU A 88 8.23 2.55 7.58
N VAL A 89 8.07 1.23 7.71
CA VAL A 89 6.96 0.63 8.45
C VAL A 89 7.16 0.86 9.96
N ASP A 90 6.08 1.16 10.68
CA ASP A 90 6.09 1.37 12.13
C ASP A 90 6.17 0.04 12.87
N SER A 91 5.29 -0.88 12.49
CA SER A 91 5.19 -2.20 13.10
C SER A 91 4.86 -3.26 12.07
N TYR A 92 5.59 -4.36 12.15
CA TYR A 92 5.36 -5.55 11.35
C TYR A 92 4.58 -6.58 12.16
N HIS A 93 3.54 -7.13 11.55
CA HIS A 93 2.89 -8.35 12.00
C HIS A 93 3.07 -9.39 10.88
N PRO A 94 3.10 -10.70 11.15
CA PRO A 94 3.44 -11.77 10.19
C PRO A 94 2.90 -11.69 8.75
N HIS A 95 1.82 -10.93 8.50
CA HIS A 95 1.29 -10.69 7.15
C HIS A 95 0.99 -9.21 6.84
N PHE A 96 1.22 -8.31 7.79
CA PHE A 96 0.76 -6.93 7.73
C PHE A 96 1.87 -5.95 8.08
N ALA A 97 1.95 -4.88 7.30
CA ALA A 97 2.68 -3.68 7.64
C ALA A 97 1.70 -2.62 8.18
N TYR A 98 2.11 -1.97 9.27
CA TYR A 98 1.40 -0.87 9.87
C TYR A 98 2.22 0.40 9.79
N TRP A 99 1.56 1.52 9.48
CA TRP A 99 2.11 2.86 9.67
C TRP A 99 1.17 3.60 10.61
N SER A 100 1.67 3.97 11.78
CA SER A 100 0.88 4.64 12.81
C SER A 100 1.62 5.86 13.36
N GLY A 101 0.89 6.69 14.10
CA GLY A 101 1.45 7.89 14.74
C GLY A 101 1.74 9.04 13.77
N ASP A 102 2.04 10.20 14.34
CA ASP A 102 2.53 11.36 13.59
C ASP A 102 4.06 11.28 13.55
N ARG A 103 4.63 11.00 12.38
CA ARG A 103 6.07 10.82 12.18
C ARG A 103 6.47 11.14 10.74
N GLU A 104 7.77 11.10 10.46
CA GLU A 104 8.28 11.42 9.12
C GLU A 104 7.59 10.55 8.04
N GLY A 105 6.85 11.20 7.14
CA GLY A 105 6.11 10.54 6.07
C GLY A 105 4.71 10.00 6.39
N VAL A 106 4.29 10.02 7.67
CA VAL A 106 2.94 9.66 8.11
C VAL A 106 2.27 10.89 8.71
N ARG A 107 1.23 11.41 8.07
CA ARG A 107 0.49 12.59 8.54
C ARG A 107 -0.87 12.19 9.11
N ASN A 108 -1.17 12.63 10.32
CA ASN A 108 -2.51 12.45 10.87
C ASN A 108 -3.39 13.67 10.56
N GLU A 109 -4.40 13.48 9.71
CA GLU A 109 -5.31 14.55 9.28
C GLU A 109 -6.74 14.00 9.19
N ASP A 110 -7.71 14.78 9.65
CA ASP A 110 -9.14 14.39 9.71
C ASP A 110 -9.43 13.09 10.48
N GLY A 111 -8.56 12.70 11.42
CA GLY A 111 -8.67 11.42 12.12
C GLY A 111 -8.19 10.21 11.32
N TYR A 112 -7.49 10.44 10.21
CA TYR A 112 -6.86 9.39 9.40
C TYR A 112 -5.34 9.57 9.37
N ALA A 113 -4.62 8.46 9.42
CA ALA A 113 -3.19 8.41 9.12
C ALA A 113 -3.05 8.33 7.59
N LYS A 114 -2.34 9.28 6.99
CA LYS A 114 -2.12 9.40 5.55
C LYS A 114 -0.64 9.15 5.26
N ILE A 115 -0.35 8.24 4.35
CA ILE A 115 1.01 7.99 3.84
C ILE A 115 1.06 8.18 2.34
N LYS A 116 2.18 8.68 1.82
CA LYS A 116 2.41 8.73 0.37
C LYS A 116 2.80 7.36 -0.15
N VAL A 117 2.19 6.97 -1.27
CA VAL A 117 2.41 5.67 -1.90
C VAL A 117 2.56 5.81 -3.41
N THR A 118 3.27 4.90 -4.03
CA THR A 118 3.32 4.75 -5.49
C THR A 118 2.54 3.49 -5.85
N ILE A 119 1.33 3.67 -6.37
CA ILE A 119 0.46 2.58 -6.80
C ILE A 119 1.04 2.00 -8.09
N THR A 120 1.38 0.72 -8.06
CA THR A 120 1.94 -0.03 -9.20
C THR A 120 0.88 -0.86 -9.91
N PHE A 121 -0.19 -1.24 -9.22
CA PHE A 121 -1.33 -1.95 -9.80
C PHE A 121 -2.62 -1.61 -9.05
N CYS A 122 -3.73 -1.53 -9.77
CA CYS A 122 -5.05 -1.30 -9.19
C CYS A 122 -6.09 -2.06 -10.01
N ASN A 123 -6.74 -3.04 -9.39
CA ASN A 123 -7.91 -3.73 -9.93
C ASN A 123 -9.16 -3.46 -9.07
N GLN A 124 -9.15 -2.37 -8.30
CA GLN A 124 -10.37 -1.84 -7.70
C GLN A 124 -11.22 -1.21 -8.80
N PHE A 125 -12.54 -1.50 -8.79
CA PHE A 125 -13.55 -0.89 -9.68
C PHE A 125 -13.59 -1.34 -11.16
N ASP A 126 -13.24 -2.59 -11.43
CA ASP A 126 -12.94 -3.16 -12.76
C ASP A 126 -14.02 -3.08 -13.88
N GLU A 127 -15.27 -2.65 -13.67
CA GLU A 127 -16.30 -2.74 -14.76
C GLU A 127 -17.08 -1.46 -15.08
N VAL A 128 -16.94 -0.38 -14.30
CA VAL A 128 -17.79 0.83 -14.48
C VAL A 128 -16.98 2.07 -14.89
N TYR A 129 -15.65 1.99 -14.96
CA TYR A 129 -14.80 3.18 -15.17
C TYR A 129 -14.18 3.36 -16.56
N ILE A 130 -14.21 2.37 -17.45
CA ILE A 130 -13.91 2.62 -18.89
C ILE A 130 -15.06 3.40 -19.55
N ALA A 131 -16.28 3.29 -19.03
CA ALA A 131 -17.46 3.92 -19.63
C ALA A 131 -17.59 5.43 -19.36
N ASN A 132 -17.05 5.94 -18.25
CA ASN A 132 -17.28 7.35 -17.85
C ASN A 132 -16.20 8.34 -18.31
N GLU A 133 -15.04 7.87 -18.82
CA GLU A 133 -14.09 8.76 -19.52
C GLU A 133 -14.51 9.05 -20.96
N GLN A 134 -15.31 8.18 -21.60
CA GLN A 134 -15.83 8.44 -22.95
C GLN A 134 -16.99 9.43 -22.98
N SER A 135 -17.66 9.71 -21.86
CA SER A 135 -18.80 10.64 -21.82
C SER A 135 -18.44 12.09 -21.48
N ASN A 136 -17.24 12.35 -20.94
CA ASN A 136 -16.80 13.70 -20.56
C ASN A 136 -15.77 14.32 -21.53
N ALA A 137 -15.45 13.63 -22.64
CA ALA A 137 -14.60 14.15 -23.70
C ALA A 137 -15.39 14.79 -24.87
N GLU A 138 -16.72 14.81 -24.81
CA GLU A 138 -17.60 15.37 -25.86
C GLU A 138 -18.66 16.35 -25.31
N SER A 139 -18.27 17.34 -24.51
CA SER A 139 -19.13 18.50 -24.20
C SER A 139 -18.36 19.81 -24.12
#